data_AF-A0A661ACH4-F1
#
_entry.id   AF-A0A661ACH4-F1
#
_cell.length_a   1.000
_cell.length_b   1.000
_cell.length_c   1.000
_cell.angle_alpha   90.00
_cell.angle_beta   90.00
_cell.angle_gamma   90.00
#
_symmetry.space_group_name_H-M   'P 1'
#
loop_
_entity.id
_entity.type
_entity.pdbx_description
1 polymer ?
#
loop_
_entity_poly.entity_id
_entity_poly.type
_entity_poly.pdbx_seq_one_letter_code
_entity_poly.pdbx_strand_id
1 'polypeptide(L)' 'MLPECVKRILWDVEKDEVDIREHREFLIKRILEYGDPESIKWVRENYTPEEIKKVIEKGRGLSPKTITLWKYLLKMEEER' A
#
# COMPACT_ATOMS: atom_id res chain seq x y z
N MET A 1 -11.42 10.96 6.93
CA MET A 1 -12.10 10.64 5.66
C MET A 1 -11.03 10.31 4.62
N LEU A 2 -11.26 9.27 3.81
CA LEU A 2 -10.33 8.87 2.75
C LEU A 2 -10.48 9.78 1.51
N PRO A 3 -9.38 10.07 0.78
CA PRO A 3 -9.46 10.80 -0.48
C PRO A 3 -10.05 9.93 -1.60
N GLU A 4 -10.61 10.55 -2.64
CA GLU A 4 -11.22 9.84 -3.77
C GLU A 4 -10.24 8.92 -4.51
N CYS A 5 -8.97 9.31 -4.63
CA CYS A 5 -7.92 8.50 -5.24
C CYS A 5 -7.69 7.16 -4.51
N VAL A 6 -7.97 7.10 -3.21
CA VAL A 6 -7.93 5.86 -2.41
C VAL A 6 -9.28 5.17 -2.39
N LYS A 7 -10.40 5.91 -2.38
CA LYS A 7 -11.72 5.27 -2.42
C LYS A 7 -11.96 4.44 -3.68
N ARG A 8 -11.49 4.89 -4.85
CA ARG A 8 -11.67 4.18 -6.14
C ARG A 8 -11.02 2.79 -6.17
N ILE A 9 -9.98 2.53 -5.37
CA ILE A 9 -9.30 1.23 -5.30
C ILE A 9 -9.91 0.29 -4.24
N LEU A 10 -10.90 0.76 -3.48
CA LEU A 10 -11.62 0.00 -2.45
C LEU A 10 -12.99 -0.43 -3.00
N TRP A 11 -12.98 -1.25 -4.05
CA TRP A 11 -14.20 -1.72 -4.71
C TRP A 11 -14.85 -2.92 -4.00
N ASP A 12 -14.11 -3.60 -3.13
CA ASP A 12 -14.51 -4.83 -2.44
C ASP A 12 -14.89 -4.63 -0.97
N VAL A 13 -14.94 -3.39 -0.50
CA VAL A 13 -15.22 -3.05 0.91
C VAL A 13 -16.13 -1.83 1.03
N GLU A 14 -16.86 -1.76 2.14
CA GLU A 14 -17.61 -0.57 2.54
C GLU A 14 -16.65 0.54 2.94
N LYS A 15 -16.55 1.58 2.12
CA LYS A 15 -15.50 2.61 2.21
C LYS A 15 -15.60 3.44 3.49
N ASP A 16 -16.81 3.56 4.03
CA ASP A 16 -17.09 4.34 5.24
C ASP A 16 -16.64 3.62 6.52
N GLU A 17 -16.40 2.30 6.45
CA GLU A 17 -15.88 1.50 7.56
C GLU A 17 -14.33 1.44 7.57
N VAL A 18 -13.67 1.97 6.54
CA VAL A 18 -12.21 1.88 6.41
C VAL A 18 -11.53 3.01 7.17
N ASP A 19 -11.07 2.70 8.38
CA ASP A 19 -10.18 3.56 9.14
C ASP A 19 -8.71 3.52 8.65
N ILE A 20 -8.07 4.69 8.57
CA ILE A 20 -6.70 4.86 8.04
C ILE A 20 -5.65 4.21 8.96
N ARG A 21 -5.87 4.21 10.28
CA ARG A 21 -4.91 3.70 11.25
C ARG A 21 -5.12 2.21 11.50
N GLU A 22 -6.36 1.81 11.73
CA GLU A 22 -6.71 0.41 12.02
C GLU A 22 -6.49 -0.49 10.81
N HIS A 23 -6.78 0.00 9.60
CA HIS A 23 -6.65 -0.76 8.35
C HIS A 23 -5.39 -0.41 7.55
N ARG A 24 -4.35 0.10 8.21
CA ARG A 24 -3.08 0.50 7.57
C ARG A 24 -2.52 -0.56 6.62
N GLU A 25 -2.36 -1.81 7.06
CA GLU A 25 -1.77 -2.87 6.23
C GLU A 25 -2.63 -3.17 4.99
N PHE A 26 -3.95 -3.13 5.14
CA PHE A 26 -4.89 -3.33 4.04
C PHE A 26 -4.79 -2.19 3.02
N LEU A 27 -4.79 -0.94 3.48
CA LEU A 27 -4.69 0.25 2.63
C LEU A 27 -3.36 0.30 1.88
N ILE A 28 -2.23 0.13 2.58
CA ILE A 28 -0.91 0.08 1.94
C ILE A 28 -0.91 -0.99 0.86
N LYS A 29 -1.33 -2.22 1.18
CA LYS A 29 -1.36 -3.32 0.22
C LYS A 29 -2.21 -3.00 -1.01
N ARG A 30 -3.42 -2.48 -0.83
CA ARG A 30 -4.32 -2.14 -1.95
C ARG A 30 -3.74 -1.07 -2.86
N ILE A 31 -3.13 -0.04 -2.26
CA ILE A 31 -2.50 1.04 -3.00
C ILE A 31 -1.25 0.54 -3.74
N LEU A 32 -0.41 -0.29 -3.12
CA LEU A 32 0.78 -0.82 -3.80
C LEU A 32 0.45 -1.74 -4.99
N GLU A 33 -0.66 -2.47 -4.93
CA GLU A 33 -1.07 -3.43 -5.97
C GLU A 33 -1.88 -2.78 -7.10
N TYR A 34 -2.75 -1.81 -6.80
CA TYR A 34 -3.72 -1.26 -7.76
C TYR A 34 -3.73 0.27 -7.84
N GLY A 35 -2.85 0.92 -7.08
CA GLY A 35 -2.78 2.38 -7.01
C GLY A 35 -2.25 3.02 -8.29
N ASP A 36 -2.70 4.24 -8.48
CA ASP A 36 -2.19 5.20 -9.45
C ASP A 36 -1.22 6.19 -8.78
N PRO A 37 -0.54 7.08 -9.53
CA PRO A 37 0.43 8.01 -8.95
C PRO A 37 -0.11 8.87 -7.79
N GLU A 38 -1.40 9.23 -7.80
CA GLU A 38 -2.01 10.04 -6.76
C GLU A 38 -2.21 9.24 -5.46
N SER A 39 -2.74 8.03 -5.54
CA SER A 39 -2.88 7.13 -4.38
C SER A 39 -1.52 6.67 -3.84
N ILE A 40 -0.52 6.43 -4.72
CA ILE A 40 0.86 6.19 -4.29
C ILE A 40 1.41 7.38 -3.52
N LYS A 41 1.21 8.61 -4.00
CA LYS A 41 1.65 9.81 -3.28
C LYS A 41 1.00 9.86 -1.89
N TRP A 42 -0.31 9.63 -1.82
CA TRP A 42 -1.05 9.63 -0.56
C TRP A 42 -0.50 8.60 0.44
N VAL A 43 -0.20 7.37 0.00
CA VAL A 43 0.33 6.32 0.91
C VAL A 43 1.68 6.73 1.50
N ARG A 44 2.52 7.42 0.72
CA ARG A 44 3.85 7.89 1.16
C ARG A 44 3.78 9.10 2.10
N GLU A 45 2.69 9.86 2.05
CA GLU A 45 2.45 11.00 2.94
C GLU A 45 1.78 10.58 4.27
N ASN A 46 1.06 9.44 4.27
CA ASN A 46 0.27 8.99 5.44
C ASN A 46 0.93 7.86 6.24
N TYR A 47 1.90 7.14 5.66
CA TYR A 47 2.59 6.04 6.31
C TYR A 47 4.11 6.18 6.19
N THR A 48 4.82 5.71 7.21
CA THR A 48 6.28 5.76 7.22
C THR A 48 6.87 4.74 6.25
N PRO A 49 8.10 4.98 5.75
CA PRO A 49 8.79 4.01 4.91
C PRO A 49 8.88 2.61 5.53
N GLU A 50 9.07 2.51 6.84
CA GLU A 50 9.17 1.25 7.58
C GLU A 50 7.85 0.49 7.57
N GLU A 51 6.71 1.18 7.71
CA GLU A 51 5.38 0.56 7.63
C GLU A 51 5.12 -0.02 6.24
N ILE A 52 5.50 0.73 5.19
CA ILE A 52 5.36 0.30 3.80
C ILE A 52 6.26 -0.92 3.52
N LYS A 53 7.54 -0.85 3.93
CA LYS A 53 8.50 -1.96 3.81
C LYS A 53 8.00 -3.22 4.49
N LYS A 54 7.48 -3.11 5.71
CA LYS A 54 6.93 -4.25 6.47
C LYS A 54 5.78 -4.95 5.73
N VAL A 55 4.93 -4.20 5.04
CA VAL A 55 3.84 -4.78 4.22
C VAL A 55 4.41 -5.52 3.00
N ILE A 56 5.42 -4.95 2.35
CA ILE A 56 6.11 -5.58 1.21
C ILE A 56 6.83 -6.87 1.64
N GLU A 57 7.53 -6.86 2.78
CA GLU A 57 8.23 -8.02 3.35
C GLU A 57 7.28 -9.15 3.72
N LYS A 58 6.12 -8.82 4.31
CA LYS A 58 5.07 -9.82 4.58
C LYS A 58 4.60 -10.51 3.30
N GLY A 59 4.56 -9.80 2.18
CA GLY A 59 4.19 -10.30 0.85
C GLY A 59 2.74 -10.82 0.71
N ARG A 60 2.00 -10.97 1.80
CA ARG A 60 0.67 -11.61 1.81
C ARG A 60 -0.36 -10.74 1.09
N GLY A 61 -0.78 -11.22 -0.08
CA GLY A 61 -1.81 -10.57 -0.90
C GLY A 61 -1.26 -9.47 -1.81
N LEU A 62 0.05 -9.43 -2.03
CA LEU A 62 0.69 -8.72 -3.14
C LEU A 62 1.11 -9.75 -4.20
N SER A 63 1.06 -9.39 -5.47
CA SER A 63 1.60 -10.25 -6.51
C SER A 63 3.14 -10.25 -6.48
N PRO A 64 3.82 -11.32 -6.93
CA PRO A 64 5.27 -11.35 -6.98
C PRO A 64 5.88 -10.19 -7.78
N LYS A 65 5.19 -9.76 -8.84
CA LYS A 65 5.62 -8.61 -9.67
C LYS A 65 5.58 -7.31 -8.87
N THR A 66 4.51 -7.08 -8.12
CA THR A 66 4.38 -5.91 -7.23
C THR A 66 5.47 -5.89 -6.17
N ILE A 67 5.71 -7.03 -5.50
CA ILE A 67 6.77 -7.14 -4.48
C ILE A 67 8.14 -6.78 -5.09
N THR A 68 8.50 -7.39 -6.23
CA THR A 68 9.77 -7.12 -6.91
C THR A 68 9.89 -5.65 -7.31
N LEU A 69 8.83 -5.07 -7.89
CA LEU A 69 8.80 -3.66 -8.27
C LEU A 69 9.08 -2.75 -7.07
N TRP A 70 8.35 -2.94 -5.96
CA TRP A 70 8.48 -2.07 -4.80
C TRP A 70 9.78 -2.26 -4.04
N LYS A 71 10.31 -3.49 -3.95
CA LYS A 71 11.65 -3.74 -3.43
C LYS A 71 12.71 -2.98 -4.23
N TYR A 72 12.61 -3.02 -5.56
CA TYR A 72 13.50 -2.28 -6.45
C TYR A 72 13.38 -0.76 -6.28
N LEU A 73 12.15 -0.21 -6.30
CA LEU A 73 11.90 1.22 -6.18
C LEU A 73 12.31 1.80 -4.82
N LEU A 74 12.13 1.04 -3.75
CA LEU A 74 12.48 1.46 -2.39
C LEU A 74 13.92 1.13 -2.00
N LYS A 75 14.71 0.56 -2.93
CA LYS A 75 16.08 0.09 -2.68
C LYS A 75 16.16 -0.77 -1.42
N MET A 76 15.20 -1.67 -1.25
CA MET A 76 15.25 -2.66 -0.19
C MET A 76 16.37 -3.63 -0.56
N GLU A 77 17.49 -3.59 0.17
CA GLU A 77 18.55 -4.55 -0.03
C GLU A 77 18.00 -5.96 0.22
N GLU A 78 18.30 -6.90 -0.67
CA GLU A 78 18.16 -8.30 -0.33
C GLU A 78 19.25 -8.60 0.70
N GLU A 79 18.89 -8.66 1.99
CA GLU A 79 19.69 -9.41 2.95
C GLU A 79 19.77 -10.85 2.44
N ARG A 80 20.89 -11.13 1.76
CA ARG A 80 21.29 -12.44 1.24
C ARG A 80 21.66 -13.39 2.36
#